data_AF-A0A3N1NZ73-F1
#
_entry.id   AF-A0A3N1NZ73-F1
#
_cell.length_a   1.000
_cell.length_b   1.000
_cell.length_c   1.000
_cell.angle_alpha   90.00
_cell.angle_beta   90.00
_cell.angle_gamma   90.00
#
_symmetry.space_group_name_H-M   'P 1'
#
loop_
_entity.id
_entity.type
_entity.pdbx_description
1 polymer ?
#
loop_
_entity_poly.entity_id
_entity_poly.type
_entity_poly.pdbx_seq_one_letter_code
_entity_poly.pdbx_strand_id
1 'polypeptide(L)'
;MGLFNRHEQDNAPEDEDLDLPTRDDFHAPLVDEPKARNATRYSIDDAMALMRQLPDDPDDRLMEVICKTLESARIRTDDVLQDANQKEQRIRREHQGIEQDIAALQKQIDDKQVQLAELSTSLEELTRIKARFEQVRAPQTQAPPAPAEAPLTDSEPLSDSLETTEPATPIAAGRRGRGSLSS
;
A
#
# COMPACT_ATOMS: atom_id res chain seq x y z
N MET A 1 29.98 -68.23 7.44
CA MET A 1 29.80 -67.14 6.47
C MET A 1 30.18 -65.85 7.20
N GLY A 2 31.43 -65.36 7.19
CA GLY A 2 32.22 -64.93 6.03
C GLY A 2 31.87 -63.46 5.71
N LEU A 3 32.41 -62.42 6.37
CA LEU A 3 33.75 -61.79 6.27
C LEU A 3 33.83 -60.62 5.24
N PHE A 4 34.21 -59.43 5.76
CA PHE A 4 34.94 -58.28 5.17
C PHE A 4 34.30 -57.23 4.22
N ASN A 5 34.51 -55.98 4.68
CA ASN A 5 34.64 -54.69 3.99
C ASN A 5 35.32 -54.68 2.60
N ARG A 6 35.02 -53.57 1.87
CA ARG A 6 35.92 -52.71 1.08
C ARG A 6 35.70 -52.73 -0.44
N HIS A 7 35.15 -51.63 -0.98
CA HIS A 7 35.94 -50.60 -1.68
C HIS A 7 35.09 -49.36 -1.99
N GLU A 8 35.52 -48.23 -1.42
CA GLU A 8 35.30 -46.91 -1.98
C GLU A 8 35.96 -46.80 -3.37
N GLN A 9 35.43 -45.86 -4.16
CA GLN A 9 36.08 -45.10 -5.24
C GLN A 9 36.43 -45.85 -6.52
N ASP A 10 35.77 -45.49 -7.63
CA ASP A 10 36.28 -44.39 -8.45
C ASP A 10 35.28 -43.96 -9.56
N ASN A 11 34.96 -42.66 -9.56
CA ASN A 11 35.07 -41.76 -10.72
C ASN A 11 34.20 -41.98 -11.98
N ALA A 12 33.23 -41.06 -12.21
CA ALA A 12 33.00 -40.27 -13.46
C ALA A 12 31.51 -39.81 -13.55
N PRO A 13 31.18 -38.74 -14.30
CA PRO A 13 30.90 -37.41 -13.76
C PRO A 13 29.43 -36.98 -13.95
N GLU A 14 29.03 -35.94 -13.21
CA GLU A 14 28.07 -34.90 -13.59
C GLU A 14 27.15 -35.22 -14.78
N ASP A 15 26.09 -36.01 -14.54
CA ASP A 15 24.89 -35.89 -15.36
C ASP A 15 24.21 -34.61 -14.88
N GLU A 16 24.57 -33.51 -15.55
CA GLU A 16 23.79 -32.29 -15.60
C GLU A 16 22.31 -32.67 -15.59
N ASP A 17 21.59 -32.21 -14.56
CA ASP A 17 20.12 -32.18 -14.55
C ASP A 17 19.71 -31.39 -15.80
N LEU A 18 19.59 -32.07 -16.94
CA LEU A 18 18.97 -31.57 -18.14
C LEU A 18 17.50 -31.41 -17.77
N ASP A 19 17.18 -30.22 -17.27
CA ASP A 19 15.83 -29.77 -17.01
C ASP A 19 15.09 -29.76 -18.35
N LEU A 20 14.54 -30.91 -18.71
CA LEU A 20 13.76 -31.10 -19.92
C LEU A 20 12.53 -30.21 -19.78
N PRO A 21 12.31 -29.26 -20.72
CA PRO A 21 11.19 -28.35 -20.61
C PRO A 21 9.90 -29.16 -20.52
N THR A 22 9.18 -28.95 -19.42
CA THR A 22 7.86 -29.51 -19.19
C THR A 22 6.89 -28.93 -20.22
N ARG A 23 5.82 -29.67 -20.52
CA ARG A 23 4.79 -29.23 -21.48
C ARG A 23 4.18 -27.85 -21.13
N ASP A 24 4.28 -27.44 -19.88
CA ASP A 24 3.86 -26.14 -19.36
C ASP A 24 4.85 -24.99 -19.68
N ASP A 25 6.13 -25.27 -19.90
CA ASP A 25 7.14 -24.25 -20.29
C ASP A 25 6.91 -23.73 -21.71
N PHE A 26 6.19 -24.49 -22.54
CA PHE A 26 5.75 -24.05 -23.88
C PHE A 26 4.56 -23.09 -23.85
N HIS A 27 3.93 -22.87 -22.68
CA HIS A 27 2.84 -21.91 -22.49
C HIS A 27 3.27 -20.61 -21.83
N ALA A 28 4.51 -20.51 -21.36
CA ALA A 28 5.11 -19.22 -21.05
C ALA A 28 5.28 -18.43 -22.36
N PRO A 29 4.82 -17.17 -22.47
CA PRO A 29 5.17 -16.34 -23.60
C PRO A 29 6.68 -16.15 -23.58
N LEU A 30 7.39 -16.92 -24.41
CA LEU A 30 8.80 -16.72 -24.71
C LEU A 30 8.94 -15.30 -25.23
N VAL A 31 9.48 -14.43 -24.38
CA VAL A 31 9.98 -13.10 -24.76
C VAL A 31 8.82 -12.16 -25.15
N ASP A 32 8.82 -10.94 -24.61
CA ASP A 32 8.16 -9.81 -25.27
C ASP A 32 8.84 -9.63 -26.63
N GLU A 33 8.42 -10.40 -27.63
CA GLU A 33 8.74 -10.09 -29.02
C GLU A 33 8.27 -8.65 -29.21
N PRO A 34 9.16 -7.71 -29.59
CA PRO A 34 8.74 -6.38 -29.93
C PRO A 34 7.82 -6.56 -31.12
N LYS A 35 6.50 -6.53 -30.87
CA LYS A 35 5.41 -6.61 -31.84
C LYS A 35 5.90 -5.89 -33.07
N ALA A 36 6.30 -6.67 -34.09
CA ALA A 36 6.91 -6.13 -35.28
C ALA A 36 5.87 -5.15 -35.81
N ARG A 37 6.12 -3.86 -35.56
CA ARG A 37 5.25 -2.80 -36.04
C ARG A 37 5.23 -3.04 -37.53
N ASN A 38 4.06 -3.29 -38.10
CA ASN A 38 3.91 -3.37 -39.54
C ASN A 38 4.39 -2.02 -40.08
N ALA A 39 5.69 -1.89 -40.32
CA ALA A 39 6.42 -0.65 -40.56
C ALA A 39 6.10 -0.06 -41.94
N THR A 40 5.03 -0.56 -42.56
CA THR A 40 4.56 -0.18 -43.88
C THR A 40 3.33 0.72 -43.82
N ARG A 41 2.68 0.86 -42.64
CA ARG A 41 1.50 1.73 -42.47
C ARG A 41 1.72 2.67 -41.30
N TYR A 42 1.70 3.97 -41.60
CA TYR A 42 1.72 5.01 -40.59
C TYR A 42 0.45 4.94 -39.74
N SER A 43 0.60 4.83 -38.42
CA SER A 43 -0.48 4.60 -37.46
C SER A 43 -0.79 5.84 -36.63
N ILE A 44 -1.89 5.83 -35.86
CA ILE A 44 -2.18 6.93 -34.91
C ILE A 44 -1.09 7.09 -33.85
N ASP A 45 -0.37 6.01 -33.51
CA ASP A 45 0.75 6.08 -32.58
C ASP A 45 1.92 6.89 -33.13
N ASP A 46 2.19 6.78 -34.43
CA ASP A 46 3.22 7.56 -35.11
C ASP A 46 2.80 9.03 -35.25
N ALA A 47 1.50 9.29 -35.47
CA ALA A 47 0.94 10.64 -35.46
C ALA A 47 1.01 11.28 -34.08
N MET A 48 0.69 10.55 -33.01
CA MET A 48 0.85 11.04 -31.65
C MET A 48 2.31 11.31 -31.30
N ALA A 49 3.24 10.45 -31.74
CA ALA A 49 4.66 10.67 -31.55
C ALA A 49 5.17 11.93 -32.28
N LEU A 50 4.67 12.17 -33.49
CA LEU A 50 4.95 13.40 -34.24
C LEU A 50 4.41 14.63 -33.49
N MET A 51 3.15 14.59 -33.04
CA MET A 51 2.52 15.71 -32.33
C MET A 51 3.23 16.06 -31.03
N ARG A 52 3.82 15.07 -30.32
CA ARG A 52 4.62 15.31 -29.10
C ARG A 52 5.97 15.99 -29.36
N GLN A 53 6.46 15.97 -30.59
CA GLN A 53 7.71 16.63 -30.99
C GLN A 53 7.46 18.08 -31.48
N LEU A 54 6.20 18.44 -31.66
CA LEU A 54 5.79 19.79 -32.02
C LEU A 54 5.66 20.68 -30.77
N PRO A 55 5.65 22.01 -30.92
CA PRO A 55 5.29 22.93 -29.84
C PRO A 55 3.88 22.62 -29.30
N ASP A 56 3.63 22.94 -28.03
CA ASP A 56 2.36 22.63 -27.34
C ASP A 56 1.11 23.18 -28.07
N ASP A 57 1.26 24.27 -28.85
CA ASP A 57 0.22 24.86 -29.70
C ASP A 57 0.73 25.01 -31.15
N PRO A 58 0.56 24.00 -32.01
CA PRO A 58 0.92 24.12 -33.42
C PRO A 58 -0.10 24.99 -34.17
N ASP A 59 0.38 26.04 -34.85
CA ASP A 59 -0.45 26.89 -35.69
C ASP A 59 -1.16 26.10 -36.81
N ASP A 60 -2.35 26.55 -37.24
CA ASP A 60 -3.11 25.93 -38.35
C ASP A 60 -2.27 25.73 -39.62
N ARG A 61 -1.36 26.67 -39.90
CA ARG A 61 -0.46 26.60 -41.05
C ARG A 61 0.55 25.44 -40.93
N LEU A 62 1.03 25.15 -39.74
CA LEU A 62 1.93 24.03 -39.49
C LEU A 62 1.17 22.71 -39.67
N MET A 63 -0.08 22.65 -39.19
CA MET A 63 -0.95 21.49 -39.41
C MET A 63 -1.21 21.23 -40.90
N GLU A 64 -1.49 22.28 -41.68
CA GLU A 64 -1.68 22.17 -43.14
C GLU A 64 -0.43 21.61 -43.83
N VAL A 65 0.76 22.06 -43.43
CA VAL A 65 2.03 21.54 -43.95
C VAL A 65 2.23 20.08 -43.57
N ILE A 66 1.89 19.68 -42.34
CA ILE A 66 1.98 18.29 -41.89
C ILE A 66 1.02 17.40 -42.70
N CYS A 67 -0.25 17.80 -42.86
CA CYS A 67 -1.21 17.06 -43.69
C CYS A 67 -0.71 16.89 -45.12
N LYS A 68 -0.25 17.96 -45.78
CA LYS A 68 0.30 17.89 -47.14
C LYS A 68 1.56 17.02 -47.23
N THR A 69 2.38 17.01 -46.18
CA THR A 69 3.61 16.19 -46.12
C THR A 69 3.26 14.72 -45.96
N LEU A 70 2.28 14.39 -45.10
CA LEU A 70 1.78 13.03 -44.93
C LEU A 70 1.10 12.50 -46.21
N GLU A 71 0.29 13.33 -46.86
CA GLU A 71 -0.31 13.01 -48.17
C GLU A 71 0.76 12.72 -49.24
N SER A 72 1.82 13.55 -49.26
CA SER A 72 2.97 13.36 -50.17
C SER A 72 3.73 12.06 -49.90
N ALA A 73 3.79 11.63 -48.64
CA ALA A 73 4.33 10.34 -48.22
C ALA A 73 3.36 9.16 -48.49
N ARG A 74 2.25 9.39 -49.19
CA ARG A 74 1.16 8.42 -49.46
C ARG A 74 0.48 7.90 -48.19
N ILE A 75 0.52 8.65 -47.11
CA ILE A 75 -0.19 8.34 -45.87
C ILE A 75 -1.59 8.94 -45.98
N ARG A 76 -2.62 8.10 -45.82
CA ARG A 76 -4.02 8.54 -45.81
C ARG A 76 -4.39 9.02 -44.41
N THR A 77 -4.61 10.32 -44.27
CA THR A 77 -5.03 10.95 -43.01
C THR A 77 -6.36 10.41 -42.52
N ASP A 78 -7.28 10.02 -43.42
CA ASP A 78 -8.54 9.35 -43.08
C ASP A 78 -8.34 8.02 -42.33
N ASP A 79 -7.37 7.20 -42.76
CA ASP A 79 -7.07 5.91 -42.13
C ASP A 79 -6.52 6.12 -40.71
N VAL A 80 -5.66 7.14 -40.53
CA VAL A 80 -5.11 7.53 -39.22
C VAL A 80 -6.20 8.07 -38.30
N LEU A 81 -7.14 8.86 -38.84
CA LEU A 81 -8.28 9.38 -38.09
C LEU A 81 -9.24 8.26 -37.68
N GLN A 82 -9.48 7.27 -38.54
CA GLN A 82 -10.28 6.10 -38.20
C GLN A 82 -9.62 5.28 -37.08
N ASP A 83 -8.30 5.05 -37.18
CA ASP A 83 -7.50 4.38 -36.16
C ASP A 83 -7.54 5.15 -34.82
N ALA A 84 -7.46 6.48 -34.86
CA ALA A 84 -7.61 7.34 -33.70
C ALA A 84 -8.96 7.16 -33.01
N ASN A 85 -10.06 7.19 -33.76
CA ASN A 85 -11.40 7.01 -33.22
C ASN A 85 -11.57 5.62 -32.58
N GLN A 86 -11.06 4.56 -33.22
CA GLN A 86 -11.12 3.21 -32.66
C GLN A 86 -10.32 3.10 -31.37
N LYS A 87 -9.11 3.67 -31.35
CA LYS A 87 -8.24 3.69 -30.17
C LYS A 87 -8.86 4.49 -29.04
N GLU A 88 -9.43 5.66 -29.33
CA GLU A 88 -10.13 6.49 -28.37
C GLU A 88 -11.30 5.73 -27.73
N GLN A 89 -12.16 5.10 -28.54
CA GLN A 89 -13.28 4.31 -28.03
C GLN A 89 -12.82 3.12 -27.18
N ARG A 90 -11.70 2.50 -27.53
CA ARG A 90 -11.11 1.42 -26.72
C ARG A 90 -10.62 1.94 -25.38
N ILE A 91 -9.82 3.01 -25.38
CA ILE A 91 -9.29 3.63 -24.16
C ILE A 91 -10.43 4.11 -23.26
N ARG A 92 -11.47 4.75 -23.81
CA ARG A 92 -12.65 5.17 -23.04
C ARG A 92 -13.35 3.99 -22.35
N ARG A 93 -13.50 2.87 -23.05
CA ARG A 93 -14.12 1.66 -22.48
C ARG A 93 -13.24 1.05 -21.38
N GLU A 94 -11.94 0.95 -21.61
CA GLU A 94 -10.98 0.46 -20.60
C GLU A 94 -10.96 1.36 -19.36
N HIS A 95 -10.94 2.69 -19.56
CA HIS A 95 -11.02 3.68 -18.49
C HIS A 95 -12.29 3.51 -17.65
N GLN A 96 -13.45 3.44 -18.31
CA GLN A 96 -14.73 3.27 -17.63
C GLN A 96 -14.79 1.93 -16.87
N GLY A 97 -14.22 0.86 -17.42
CA GLY A 97 -14.12 -0.43 -16.73
C GLY A 97 -13.28 -0.32 -15.45
N ILE A 98 -12.10 0.29 -15.54
CA ILE A 98 -11.22 0.51 -14.39
C ILE A 98 -11.91 1.39 -13.33
N GLU A 99 -12.61 2.45 -13.72
CA GLU A 99 -13.36 3.30 -12.79
C GLU A 99 -14.45 2.52 -12.03
N GLN A 100 -15.16 1.62 -12.72
CA GLN A 100 -16.17 0.76 -12.10
C GLN A 100 -15.53 -0.24 -11.13
N ASP A 101 -14.40 -0.85 -11.51
CA ASP A 101 -13.67 -1.78 -10.66
C ASP A 101 -13.16 -1.08 -9.39
N ILE A 102 -12.63 0.15 -9.51
CA ILE A 102 -12.23 0.98 -8.37
C ILE A 102 -13.41 1.23 -7.44
N ALA A 103 -14.58 1.60 -7.98
CA ALA A 103 -15.77 1.85 -7.17
C ALA A 103 -16.24 0.57 -6.45
N ALA A 104 -16.19 -0.58 -7.12
CA ALA A 104 -16.56 -1.86 -6.53
C ALA A 104 -15.59 -2.30 -5.42
N LEU A 105 -14.28 -2.12 -5.62
CA LEU A 105 -13.26 -2.40 -4.61
C LEU A 105 -13.38 -1.46 -3.41
N GLN A 106 -13.64 -0.17 -3.64
CA GLN A 106 -13.84 0.78 -2.55
C GLN A 106 -15.03 0.37 -1.67
N LYS A 107 -16.14 -0.06 -2.27
CA LYS A 107 -17.28 -0.59 -1.50
C LYS A 107 -16.90 -1.80 -0.65
N GLN A 108 -16.10 -2.72 -1.19
CA GLN A 108 -15.63 -3.89 -0.42
C GLN A 108 -14.73 -3.47 0.75
N ILE A 109 -13.88 -2.46 0.56
CA ILE A 109 -13.06 -1.89 1.63
C ILE A 109 -13.97 -1.32 2.72
N ASP A 110 -14.97 -0.53 2.36
CA ASP A 110 -15.91 0.07 3.31
C ASP A 110 -16.67 -1.01 4.10
N ASP A 111 -17.19 -2.05 3.43
CA ASP A 111 -17.86 -3.18 4.08
C ASP A 111 -16.93 -3.92 5.06
N LYS A 112 -15.65 -4.09 4.71
CA LYS A 112 -14.64 -4.71 5.58
C LYS A 112 -14.28 -3.83 6.77
N GLN A 113 -14.25 -2.52 6.60
CA GLN A 113 -14.03 -1.58 7.70
C GLN A 113 -15.17 -1.63 8.72
N VAL A 114 -16.43 -1.74 8.25
CA VAL A 114 -17.59 -1.93 9.15
C VAL A 114 -17.46 -3.23 9.94
N GLN A 115 -17.15 -4.36 9.26
CA GLN A 115 -16.92 -5.65 9.93
C GLN A 115 -15.80 -5.56 10.98
N LEU A 116 -14.72 -4.84 10.67
CA LEU A 116 -13.61 -4.64 11.60
C LEU A 116 -14.04 -3.85 12.83
N ALA A 117 -14.84 -2.79 12.66
CA ALA A 117 -15.36 -1.99 13.77
C ALA A 117 -16.32 -2.79 14.68
N GLU A 118 -17.15 -3.64 14.10
CA GLU A 118 -18.03 -4.55 14.85
C GLU A 118 -17.22 -5.57 15.67
N LEU A 119 -16.20 -6.18 15.04
CA LEU A 119 -15.33 -7.13 15.71
C LEU A 119 -14.48 -6.48 16.79
N SER A 120 -13.96 -5.26 16.58
CA SER A 120 -13.19 -4.55 17.60
C SER A 120 -14.05 -4.22 18.80
N THR A 121 -15.29 -3.78 18.58
CA THR A 121 -16.25 -3.51 19.67
C THR A 121 -16.54 -4.80 20.45
N SER A 122 -16.83 -5.89 19.74
CA SER A 122 -17.08 -7.21 20.34
C SER A 122 -15.88 -7.71 21.15
N LEU A 123 -14.66 -7.51 20.63
CA LEU A 123 -13.42 -7.88 21.31
C LEU A 123 -13.23 -7.06 22.59
N GLU A 124 -13.42 -5.73 22.52
CA GLU A 124 -13.37 -4.86 23.70
C GLU A 124 -14.37 -5.30 24.78
N GLU A 125 -15.61 -5.59 24.40
CA GLU A 125 -16.63 -6.09 25.32
C GLU A 125 -16.22 -7.42 25.96
N LEU A 126 -15.74 -8.38 25.16
CA LEU A 126 -15.23 -9.66 25.65
C LEU A 126 -14.05 -9.48 26.61
N THR A 127 -13.11 -8.59 26.30
CA THR A 127 -11.98 -8.28 27.19
C THR A 127 -12.47 -7.65 28.50
N ARG A 128 -13.42 -6.72 28.47
CA ARG A 128 -14.01 -6.11 29.67
C ARG A 128 -14.74 -7.15 30.52
N ILE A 129 -15.53 -8.01 29.88
CA ILE A 129 -16.25 -9.10 30.56
C ILE A 129 -15.24 -10.05 31.20
N LYS A 130 -14.26 -10.55 30.43
CA LYS A 130 -13.22 -11.44 30.93
C LYS A 130 -12.48 -10.84 32.13
N ALA A 131 -12.07 -9.58 32.04
CA ALA A 131 -11.41 -8.87 33.14
C ALA A 131 -12.29 -8.80 34.41
N ARG A 132 -13.60 -8.54 34.26
CA ARG A 132 -14.53 -8.57 35.41
C ARG A 132 -14.70 -9.97 35.99
N PHE A 133 -14.81 -11.00 35.15
CA PHE A 133 -14.89 -12.39 35.60
C PHE A 133 -13.62 -12.78 36.36
N GLU A 134 -12.45 -12.38 35.88
CA GLU A 134 -11.16 -12.60 36.56
C GLU A 134 -11.09 -11.86 37.90
N GLN A 135 -11.58 -10.62 37.99
CA GLN A 135 -11.65 -9.88 39.26
C GLN A 135 -12.57 -10.55 40.29
N VAL A 136 -13.74 -11.05 39.87
CA VAL A 136 -14.66 -11.79 40.75
C VAL A 136 -14.08 -13.15 41.14
N ARG A 137 -13.40 -13.83 40.20
CA ARG A 137 -12.73 -15.13 40.41
C ARG A 137 -11.34 -15.00 41.05
N ALA A 138 -10.88 -13.80 41.35
CA ALA A 138 -9.76 -13.57 42.27
C ALA A 138 -10.33 -13.33 43.68
N PRO A 139 -10.88 -14.34 44.38
CA PRO A 139 -11.36 -14.14 45.73
C PRO A 139 -10.17 -13.91 46.66
N GLN A 140 -10.27 -12.85 47.46
CA GLN A 140 -10.10 -12.94 48.91
C GLN A 140 -8.86 -13.67 49.46
N THR A 141 -7.68 -13.48 48.85
CA THR A 141 -6.39 -13.74 49.52
C THR A 141 -5.98 -12.59 50.46
N GLN A 142 -6.92 -11.71 50.84
CA GLN A 142 -6.71 -10.91 52.05
C GLN A 142 -7.07 -11.79 53.26
N ALA A 143 -6.00 -12.34 53.83
CA ALA A 143 -5.95 -12.85 55.19
C ALA A 143 -6.55 -11.83 56.19
N PRO A 144 -7.04 -12.28 57.36
CA PRO A 144 -7.84 -11.48 58.29
C PRO A 144 -7.09 -10.25 58.83
N PRO A 145 -7.80 -9.19 59.28
CA PRO A 145 -7.16 -8.11 60.03
C PRO A 145 -6.52 -8.69 61.30
N ALA A 146 -5.19 -8.57 61.40
CA ALA A 146 -4.46 -8.87 62.62
C ALA A 146 -5.00 -7.97 63.76
N PRO A 147 -5.32 -8.51 64.95
CA PRO A 147 -5.71 -7.72 66.08
C PRO A 147 -4.58 -6.79 66.49
N ALA A 148 -4.97 -5.56 66.83
CA ALA A 148 -4.12 -4.54 67.41
C ALA A 148 -3.35 -5.05 68.64
N GLU A 149 -2.02 -5.01 68.56
CA GLU A 149 -1.17 -4.81 69.73
C GLU A 149 -0.21 -3.65 69.42
N ALA A 150 -0.53 -2.51 70.03
CA ALA A 150 0.42 -1.50 70.48
C ALA A 150 0.07 -1.26 71.97
N PRO A 151 0.97 -0.79 72.85
CA PRO A 151 2.07 0.14 72.52
C PRO A 151 3.35 -0.02 73.39
N LEU A 152 4.24 0.97 73.27
CA LEU A 152 5.34 1.36 74.19
C LEU A 152 6.60 0.49 73.99
N THR A 153 7.80 0.97 73.71
CA THR A 153 8.62 2.16 74.05
C THR A 153 9.79 2.10 73.03
N ASP A 154 10.44 3.12 72.51
CA ASP A 154 11.14 4.22 73.16
C ASP A 154 11.96 4.94 72.06
N SER A 155 12.38 6.17 72.34
CA SER A 155 13.50 6.88 71.68
C SER A 155 13.30 7.46 70.27
N GLU A 156 12.75 8.67 70.23
CA GLU A 156 13.35 9.77 69.46
C GLU A 156 14.68 10.19 70.16
N PRO A 157 15.69 10.76 69.45
CA PRO A 157 15.46 12.03 68.77
C PRO A 157 16.30 12.36 67.52
N LEU A 158 15.79 13.36 66.78
CA LEU A 158 16.49 14.46 66.11
C LEU A 158 17.53 14.13 65.02
N SER A 159 17.21 14.52 63.78
CA SER A 159 17.92 15.54 62.99
C SER A 159 17.31 15.57 61.58
N ASP A 160 16.56 16.63 61.27
CA ASP A 160 17.07 17.82 60.56
C ASP A 160 17.26 17.58 59.06
N SER A 161 16.23 17.90 58.28
CA SER A 161 16.36 18.55 56.98
C SER A 161 15.01 19.16 56.59
N LEU A 162 14.95 20.45 56.92
CA LEU A 162 14.08 21.50 56.42
C LEU A 162 13.83 21.34 54.89
N GLU A 163 12.58 21.40 54.45
CA GLU A 163 11.99 22.61 53.86
C GLU A 163 12.04 22.63 52.32
N THR A 164 10.91 22.32 51.70
CA THR A 164 10.26 23.29 50.81
C THR A 164 8.84 22.83 50.47
N THR A 165 7.92 23.70 50.84
CA THR A 165 6.48 23.57 50.72
C THR A 165 6.05 24.36 49.49
N GLU A 166 5.29 23.72 48.60
CA GLU A 166 4.27 24.33 47.71
C GLU A 166 4.72 25.37 46.65
N PRO A 167 3.83 25.82 45.73
CA PRO A 167 2.51 25.32 45.33
C PRO A 167 2.30 25.22 43.80
N ALA A 168 1.12 24.68 43.49
CA ALA A 168 0.36 24.70 42.25
C ALA A 168 0.40 25.99 41.38
N THR A 169 0.48 25.76 40.05
CA THR A 169 -0.29 26.36 38.92
C THR A 169 -0.28 27.89 38.71
N PRO A 170 -0.32 28.43 37.47
CA PRO A 170 -1.60 28.51 36.74
C PRO A 170 -1.54 28.40 35.21
N ILE A 171 -2.66 27.90 34.67
CA ILE A 171 -3.18 28.22 33.34
C ILE A 171 -3.27 29.75 33.21
N ALA A 172 -2.50 30.33 32.29
CA ALA A 172 -2.57 31.75 31.94
C ALA A 172 -3.52 31.95 30.75
N ALA A 173 -4.71 32.46 31.06
CA ALA A 173 -5.61 33.06 30.10
C ALA A 173 -5.13 34.47 29.70
N GLY A 174 -5.20 34.79 28.40
CA GLY A 174 -5.54 36.11 27.91
C GLY A 174 -4.42 36.98 27.33
N ARG A 175 -4.52 37.27 26.03
CA ARG A 175 -4.31 38.66 25.56
C ARG A 175 -5.18 38.99 24.35
N ARG A 176 -6.00 40.02 24.55
CA ARG A 176 -6.78 40.77 23.58
C ARG A 176 -5.86 41.54 22.62
N GLY A 177 -6.34 41.76 21.39
CA GLY A 177 -5.85 42.82 20.49
C GLY A 177 -6.35 42.57 19.06
N ARG A 178 -7.41 43.24 18.57
CA ARG A 178 -7.35 44.56 17.88
C ARG A 178 -6.68 44.37 16.50
N GLY A 179 -7.38 44.24 15.37
CA GLY A 179 -8.28 45.21 14.75
C GLY A 179 -7.54 45.99 13.64
N SER A 180 -7.84 45.71 12.36
CA SER A 180 -7.72 46.58 11.15
C SER A 180 -8.08 45.70 9.93
N LEU A 181 -9.19 45.85 9.20
CA LEU A 181 -9.60 46.93 8.28
C LEU A 181 -8.49 47.46 7.36
N SER A 182 -8.86 47.60 6.08
CA SER A 182 -8.14 48.22 4.92
C SER A 182 -7.45 47.17 4.03
N SER A 183 -7.60 47.14 2.71
CA SER A 183 -8.43 47.89 1.74
C SER A 183 -8.55 47.03 0.47
#